data_AF-G8RS34-F1
#
_entry.id   AF-G8RS34-F1
#
_cell.length_a   1.000
_cell.length_b   1.000
_cell.length_c   1.000
_cell.angle_alpha   90.00
_cell.angle_beta   90.00
_cell.angle_gamma   90.00
#
_symmetry.space_group_name_H-M   'P 1'
#
loop_
_entity.id
_entity.type
_entity.pdbx_description
1 polymer ?
#
loop_
_entity_poly.entity_id
_entity_poly.type
_entity_poly.pdbx_seq_one_letter_code
_entity_poly.pdbx_strand_id
1 'polypeptide(L)'
;MREAVDMTNVVEREPDLAQPWAPHRKRIYLAVAVFTSVVFVGMTLGVAVDLIPPTFTSDVVANLLFGIPVILLPLVLFWDAPGENRTRLDKAAELTLFYLPYTAFSQIGYELMFLIGHPLGWWTPTTDPGLKWLWWQYGLADTRYASGNPWTFALEVVGVATGIIVIVMWTRLVRRSLSTESRIRALWIAFAGIAVLMSSTAVYFLSEVGAGFNDIGQGAFGLWFKFIGENIPFIVLPPLVLFAIHLQIDFLTRQAGPRVAAGQSPKAATASS
;
A
#
# COMPACT_ATOMS: atom_id res chain seq x y z
N MET A 1 -43.14 24.56 -34.61
CA MET A 1 -42.80 23.31 -33.88
C MET A 1 -41.42 23.50 -33.29
N ARG A 2 -41.32 23.81 -32.00
CA ARG A 2 -40.04 23.91 -31.29
C ARG A 2 -39.73 22.52 -30.75
N GLU A 3 -38.72 21.86 -31.30
CA GLU A 3 -38.16 20.67 -30.69
C GLU A 3 -37.54 21.07 -29.35
N ALA A 4 -38.11 20.54 -28.27
CA ALA A 4 -37.51 20.61 -26.96
C ALA A 4 -36.25 19.73 -27.02
N VAL A 5 -35.09 20.37 -26.96
CA VAL A 5 -33.82 19.70 -26.69
C VAL A 5 -33.96 19.07 -25.31
N ASP A 6 -34.06 17.75 -25.30
CA ASP A 6 -33.99 16.93 -24.10
C ASP A 6 -32.58 17.11 -23.52
N MET A 7 -32.46 18.05 -22.57
CA MET A 7 -31.31 18.19 -21.71
C MET A 7 -31.29 16.95 -20.83
N THR A 8 -30.74 15.85 -21.35
CA THR A 8 -30.32 14.72 -20.53
C THR A 8 -29.35 15.27 -19.51
N ASN A 9 -29.86 15.53 -18.31
CA ASN A 9 -29.07 15.76 -17.12
C ASN A 9 -28.22 14.50 -16.96
N VAL A 10 -26.98 14.54 -17.47
CA VAL A 10 -25.95 13.63 -17.03
C VAL A 10 -25.77 13.98 -15.56
N VAL A 11 -26.51 13.28 -14.70
CA VAL A 11 -26.27 13.32 -13.26
C VAL A 11 -24.85 12.82 -13.11
N GLU A 12 -23.90 13.75 -12.90
CA GLU A 12 -22.53 13.40 -12.59
C GLU A 12 -22.58 12.47 -11.39
N ARG A 13 -22.21 11.21 -11.63
CA ARG A 13 -22.17 10.17 -10.60
C ARG A 13 -21.23 10.65 -9.51
N GLU A 14 -21.74 10.79 -8.29
CA GLU A 14 -20.90 11.12 -7.14
C GLU A 14 -19.88 9.98 -6.91
N PRO A 15 -18.57 10.30 -6.79
CA PRO A 15 -17.51 9.31 -6.63
C PRO A 15 -17.60 8.62 -5.26
N ASP A 16 -17.48 7.29 -5.21
CA ASP A 16 -17.44 6.54 -3.95
C ASP A 16 -16.01 6.51 -3.39
N LEU A 17 -15.66 7.51 -2.58
CA LEU A 17 -14.34 7.62 -1.98
C LEU A 17 -14.09 6.66 -0.79
N ALA A 18 -15.11 5.94 -0.33
CA ALA A 18 -14.99 5.06 0.83
C ALA A 18 -14.90 3.59 0.43
N GLN A 19 -15.60 3.19 -0.64
CA GLN A 19 -15.66 1.81 -1.11
C GLN A 19 -15.69 1.72 -2.66
N PRO A 20 -14.68 2.25 -3.37
CA PRO A 20 -14.62 2.33 -4.83
C PRO A 20 -14.42 0.97 -5.55
N TRP A 21 -14.53 -0.15 -4.83
CA TRP A 21 -14.05 -1.45 -5.30
C TRP A 21 -15.14 -2.19 -6.09
N ALA A 22 -14.81 -2.63 -7.30
CA ALA A 22 -15.68 -3.55 -8.03
C ALA A 22 -15.70 -4.94 -7.36
N PRO A 23 -16.82 -5.68 -7.41
CA PRO A 23 -16.93 -7.00 -6.80
C PRO A 23 -15.85 -7.99 -7.25
N HIS A 24 -15.44 -7.94 -8.52
CA HIS A 24 -14.41 -8.84 -9.05
C HIS A 24 -13.02 -8.50 -8.49
N ARG A 25 -12.61 -7.22 -8.46
CA ARG A 25 -11.32 -6.81 -7.87
C ARG A 25 -11.25 -7.13 -6.38
N LYS A 26 -12.34 -6.90 -5.64
CA LYS A 26 -12.42 -7.31 -4.23
C LYS A 26 -12.19 -8.81 -4.03
N ARG A 27 -12.75 -9.66 -4.89
CA ARG A 27 -12.52 -11.12 -4.85
C ARG A 27 -11.06 -11.46 -5.13
N ILE A 28 -10.42 -10.78 -6.09
CA ILE A 28 -9.00 -11.00 -6.41
C ILE A 28 -8.11 -10.58 -5.24
N TYR A 29 -8.33 -9.39 -4.66
CA TYR A 29 -7.60 -8.93 -3.47
C TYR A 29 -7.72 -9.93 -2.32
N LEU A 30 -8.94 -10.40 -2.04
CA LEU A 30 -9.17 -11.40 -1.00
C LEU A 30 -8.51 -12.74 -1.32
N ALA A 31 -8.63 -13.23 -2.55
CA ALA A 31 -8.05 -14.50 -2.97
C ALA A 31 -6.52 -14.48 -2.85
N VAL A 32 -5.87 -13.40 -3.29
CA VAL A 32 -4.42 -13.24 -3.18
C VAL A 32 -4.00 -13.11 -1.71
N ALA A 33 -4.73 -12.34 -0.89
CA ALA A 33 -4.44 -12.23 0.55
C ALA A 33 -4.55 -13.57 1.28
N VAL A 34 -5.59 -14.37 0.99
CA VAL A 34 -5.77 -15.72 1.56
C VAL A 34 -4.67 -16.65 1.08
N PHE A 35 -4.42 -16.69 -0.23
CA PHE A 35 -3.41 -17.57 -0.82
C PHE A 35 -2.01 -17.29 -0.26
N THR A 36 -1.60 -16.03 -0.24
CA THR A 36 -0.28 -15.62 0.29
C THR A 36 -0.16 -15.95 1.77
N SER A 37 -1.21 -15.71 2.56
CA SER A 37 -1.26 -16.06 3.98
C SER A 37 -1.15 -17.58 4.20
N VAL A 38 -1.83 -18.39 3.38
CA VAL A 38 -1.72 -19.86 3.43
C VAL A 38 -0.31 -20.33 3.07
N VAL A 39 0.31 -19.76 2.03
CA VAL A 39 1.70 -20.09 1.66
C VAL A 39 2.67 -19.69 2.78
N PHE A 40 2.56 -18.48 3.33
CA PHE A 40 3.42 -18.01 4.42
C PHE A 40 3.33 -18.88 5.67
N VAL A 41 2.11 -19.12 6.15
CA VAL A 41 1.87 -19.93 7.35
C VAL A 41 2.23 -21.39 7.08
N GLY A 42 1.84 -21.93 5.93
CA GLY A 42 2.12 -23.30 5.54
C GLY A 42 3.61 -23.59 5.41
N MET A 43 4.38 -22.71 4.78
CA MET A 43 5.84 -22.85 4.68
C MET A 43 6.50 -22.73 6.06
N THR A 44 6.12 -21.72 6.85
CA THR A 44 6.71 -21.50 8.18
C THR A 44 6.45 -22.68 9.11
N LEU A 45 5.21 -23.17 9.16
CA LEU A 45 4.85 -24.34 9.96
C LEU A 45 5.48 -25.62 9.41
N GLY A 46 5.50 -25.80 8.09
CA GLY A 46 6.12 -26.96 7.44
C GLY A 46 7.61 -27.07 7.76
N VAL A 47 8.33 -25.94 7.79
CA VAL A 47 9.73 -25.90 8.24
C VAL A 47 9.84 -26.15 9.75
N ALA A 48 8.95 -25.58 10.55
CA ALA A 48 8.98 -25.73 12.01
C ALA A 48 8.70 -27.15 12.52
N VAL A 49 8.05 -28.01 11.72
CA VAL A 49 7.76 -29.41 12.07
C VAL A 49 8.58 -30.40 11.22
N ASP A 50 9.65 -29.92 10.59
CA ASP A 50 10.56 -30.72 9.75
C ASP A 50 9.92 -31.40 8.53
N LEU A 51 8.73 -30.94 8.11
CA LEU A 51 8.07 -31.42 6.89
C LEU A 51 8.73 -30.85 5.62
N ILE A 52 9.25 -29.62 5.71
CA ILE A 52 9.92 -28.92 4.61
C ILE A 52 11.34 -28.55 5.06
N PRO A 53 12.39 -29.00 4.37
CA PRO A 53 13.74 -28.66 4.76
C PRO A 53 14.04 -27.17 4.44
N PRO A 54 14.72 -26.42 5.32
CA PRO A 54 15.08 -25.01 5.11
C PRO A 54 16.27 -24.89 4.15
N THR A 55 16.02 -25.12 2.86
CA THR A 55 17.02 -25.10 1.79
C THR A 55 16.82 -23.90 0.87
N PHE A 56 17.83 -23.58 0.06
CA PHE A 56 17.68 -22.56 -0.97
C PHE A 56 16.56 -22.89 -1.96
N THR A 57 16.32 -24.16 -2.28
CA THR A 57 15.23 -24.57 -3.18
C THR A 57 13.85 -24.28 -2.59
N SER A 58 13.62 -24.62 -1.32
CA SER A 58 12.33 -24.35 -0.66
C SER A 58 12.10 -22.85 -0.46
N ASP A 59 13.18 -22.11 -0.19
CA ASP A 59 13.20 -20.65 -0.16
C ASP A 59 12.76 -20.04 -1.51
N VAL A 60 13.39 -20.44 -2.62
CA VAL A 60 13.01 -19.98 -3.97
C VAL A 60 11.56 -20.28 -4.28
N VAL A 61 11.12 -21.54 -4.07
CA VAL A 61 9.74 -21.94 -4.38
C VAL A 61 8.73 -21.12 -3.58
N ALA A 62 8.97 -20.93 -2.29
CA ALA A 62 8.06 -20.15 -1.45
C ALA A 62 7.99 -18.68 -1.88
N ASN A 63 9.14 -18.04 -2.12
CA ASN A 63 9.22 -16.66 -2.59
C ASN A 63 8.55 -16.46 -3.95
N LEU A 64 8.63 -17.43 -4.86
CA LEU A 64 7.86 -17.37 -6.11
C LEU A 64 6.35 -17.51 -5.86
N LEU A 65 5.95 -18.41 -4.96
CA LEU A 65 4.54 -18.65 -4.65
C LEU A 65 3.88 -17.46 -3.97
N PHE A 66 4.50 -16.79 -3.01
CA PHE A 66 3.89 -15.60 -2.39
C PHE A 66 4.27 -14.30 -3.10
N GLY A 67 5.51 -14.16 -3.56
CA GLY A 67 6.07 -12.90 -4.08
C GLY A 67 5.48 -12.52 -5.43
N ILE A 68 5.35 -13.46 -6.38
CA ILE A 68 4.77 -13.15 -7.70
C ILE A 68 3.34 -12.62 -7.58
N PRO A 69 2.40 -13.29 -6.86
CA PRO A 69 1.06 -12.75 -6.69
C PRO A 69 1.04 -11.36 -6.06
N VAL A 70 1.88 -11.11 -5.06
CA VAL A 70 1.99 -9.82 -4.37
C VAL A 70 2.50 -8.72 -5.30
N ILE A 71 3.57 -8.98 -6.06
CA ILE A 71 4.16 -8.04 -7.03
C ILE A 71 3.17 -7.71 -8.16
N LEU A 72 2.39 -8.69 -8.62
CA LEU A 72 1.44 -8.50 -9.72
C LEU A 72 0.08 -7.96 -9.28
N LEU A 73 -0.28 -8.07 -8.00
CA LEU A 73 -1.58 -7.64 -7.47
C LEU A 73 -1.96 -6.19 -7.83
N PRO A 74 -1.04 -5.20 -7.79
CA PRO A 74 -1.36 -3.83 -8.17
C PRO A 74 -1.84 -3.69 -9.62
N LEU A 75 -1.46 -4.61 -10.52
CA LEU A 75 -1.89 -4.56 -11.92
C LEU A 75 -3.40 -4.76 -12.09
N VAL A 76 -4.05 -5.40 -11.11
CA VAL A 76 -5.51 -5.57 -11.05
C VAL A 76 -6.23 -4.22 -11.01
N LEU A 77 -5.60 -3.16 -10.49
CA LEU A 77 -6.17 -1.81 -10.46
C LEU A 77 -6.39 -1.22 -11.87
N PHE A 78 -5.61 -1.67 -12.85
CA PHE A 78 -5.71 -1.25 -14.25
C PHE A 78 -6.73 -2.06 -15.05
N TRP A 79 -7.27 -3.14 -14.47
CA TRP A 79 -8.26 -3.97 -15.13
C TRP A 79 -9.68 -3.45 -14.88
N ASP A 80 -10.28 -2.91 -15.93
CA ASP A 80 -11.69 -2.52 -15.98
C ASP A 80 -12.51 -3.65 -16.64
N ALA A 81 -13.63 -4.04 -16.03
CA ALA A 81 -14.52 -5.06 -16.60
C ALA A 81 -15.39 -4.48 -17.73
N PRO A 82 -15.93 -5.32 -18.65
CA PRO A 82 -16.86 -4.84 -19.68
C PRO A 82 -18.05 -4.07 -19.07
N GLY A 83 -18.24 -2.83 -19.53
CA GLY A 83 -19.29 -1.93 -19.03
C GLY A 83 -18.90 -1.10 -17.80
N GLU A 84 -17.68 -1.25 -17.27
CA GLU A 84 -17.20 -0.46 -16.15
C GLU A 84 -16.70 0.93 -16.61
N ASN A 85 -17.40 1.98 -16.21
CA ASN A 85 -17.00 3.37 -16.43
C ASN A 85 -16.52 4.00 -15.12
N ARG A 86 -15.20 4.04 -14.92
CA ARG A 86 -14.56 4.65 -13.74
C ARG A 86 -14.03 6.02 -14.06
N THR A 87 -14.35 6.98 -13.20
CA THR A 87 -13.70 8.29 -13.25
C THR A 87 -12.26 8.19 -12.78
N ARG A 88 -11.46 9.21 -13.08
CA ARG A 88 -10.10 9.34 -12.54
C ARG A 88 -10.09 9.32 -11.01
N LEU A 89 -11.11 9.88 -10.38
CA LEU A 89 -11.23 9.95 -8.93
C LEU A 89 -11.61 8.60 -8.31
N ASP A 90 -12.43 7.78 -8.98
CA ASP A 90 -12.70 6.40 -8.56
C ASP A 90 -11.43 5.55 -8.57
N LYS A 91 -10.62 5.67 -9.64
CA LYS A 91 -9.32 4.98 -9.75
C LYS A 91 -8.36 5.44 -8.65
N ALA A 92 -8.31 6.73 -8.37
CA ALA A 92 -7.49 7.30 -7.30
C ALA A 92 -7.91 6.78 -5.91
N ALA A 93 -9.20 6.80 -5.60
CA ALA A 93 -9.72 6.31 -4.34
C ALA A 93 -9.43 4.81 -4.15
N GLU A 94 -9.58 4.01 -5.21
CA GLU A 94 -9.27 2.57 -5.15
C GLU A 94 -7.78 2.33 -4.93
N LEU A 95 -6.89 3.00 -5.67
CA LEU A 95 -5.44 2.90 -5.47
C LEU A 95 -5.04 3.26 -4.03
N THR A 96 -5.59 4.36 -3.49
CA THR A 96 -5.33 4.74 -2.09
C THR A 96 -5.80 3.63 -1.14
N LEU A 97 -7.06 3.22 -1.21
CA LEU A 97 -7.63 2.26 -0.26
C LEU A 97 -7.09 0.84 -0.41
N PHE A 98 -6.54 0.49 -1.57
CA PHE A 98 -5.77 -0.71 -1.79
C PHE A 98 -4.37 -0.61 -1.16
N TYR A 99 -3.65 0.48 -1.44
CA TYR A 99 -2.24 0.60 -1.08
C TYR A 99 -2.03 0.79 0.43
N LEU A 100 -2.88 1.56 1.12
CA LEU A 100 -2.69 1.80 2.56
C LEU A 100 -2.61 0.50 3.39
N PRO A 101 -3.55 -0.46 3.29
CA PRO A 101 -3.44 -1.71 4.03
C PRO A 101 -2.32 -2.59 3.47
N TYR A 102 -2.12 -2.61 2.14
CA TYR A 102 -1.05 -3.37 1.50
C TYR A 102 0.32 -3.00 2.08
N THR A 103 0.65 -1.70 2.14
CA THR A 103 1.91 -1.24 2.71
C THR A 103 1.95 -1.43 4.22
N ALA A 104 0.86 -1.13 4.94
CA ALA A 104 0.85 -1.22 6.39
C ALA A 104 1.02 -2.65 6.90
N PHE A 105 0.41 -3.65 6.25
CA PHE A 105 0.60 -5.04 6.63
C PHE A 105 2.00 -5.56 6.31
N SER A 106 2.68 -5.03 5.29
CA SER A 106 4.10 -5.33 5.10
C SER A 106 4.92 -4.84 6.29
N GLN A 107 4.76 -3.56 6.64
CA GLN A 107 5.49 -2.93 7.75
C GLN A 107 5.18 -3.62 9.09
N ILE A 108 3.91 -3.90 9.38
CA ILE A 108 3.51 -4.51 10.66
C ILE A 108 3.78 -6.01 10.68
N GLY A 109 3.59 -6.72 9.56
CA GLY A 109 3.74 -8.18 9.52
C GLY A 109 5.19 -8.62 9.57
N TYR A 110 6.04 -8.02 8.71
CA TYR A 110 7.46 -8.35 8.64
C TYR A 110 8.26 -7.58 9.67
N GLU A 111 8.17 -6.25 9.65
CA GLU A 111 9.15 -5.41 10.32
C GLU A 111 8.93 -5.36 11.83
N LEU A 112 7.68 -5.38 12.30
CA LEU A 112 7.42 -5.48 13.74
C LEU A 112 7.99 -6.78 14.32
N MET A 113 7.84 -7.89 13.61
CA MET A 113 8.40 -9.16 14.06
C MET A 113 9.91 -9.08 14.10
N PHE A 114 10.56 -8.56 13.06
CA PHE A 114 12.00 -8.26 13.06
C PHE A 114 12.42 -7.42 14.29
N LEU A 115 11.72 -6.31 14.56
CA LEU A 115 12.01 -5.45 15.71
C LEU A 115 11.86 -6.17 17.06
N ILE A 116 10.87 -7.07 17.20
CA ILE A 116 10.68 -7.88 18.41
C ILE A 116 11.80 -8.90 18.57
N GLY A 117 12.17 -9.59 17.50
CA GLY A 117 13.16 -10.66 17.59
C GLY A 117 14.60 -10.15 17.72
N HIS A 118 14.87 -8.91 17.33
CA HIS A 118 16.21 -8.34 17.41
C HIS A 118 16.77 -8.27 18.84
N PRO A 119 16.09 -7.65 19.83
CA PRO A 119 16.54 -7.67 21.23
C PRO A 119 16.49 -9.06 21.88
N LEU A 120 15.76 -10.01 21.28
CA LEU A 120 15.65 -11.39 21.76
C LEU A 120 16.70 -12.33 21.13
N GLY A 121 17.56 -11.82 20.24
CA GLY A 121 18.59 -12.61 19.56
C GLY A 121 18.05 -13.65 18.57
N TRP A 122 16.80 -13.49 18.10
CA TRP A 122 16.12 -14.48 17.25
C TRP A 122 16.73 -14.60 15.85
N TRP A 123 17.40 -13.55 15.36
CA TRP A 123 17.91 -13.47 13.99
C TRP A 123 19.37 -13.89 13.84
N THR A 124 19.92 -14.52 14.87
CA THR A 124 21.25 -15.13 14.79
C THR A 124 21.28 -16.15 13.65
N PRO A 125 22.35 -16.15 12.81
CA PRO A 125 22.48 -17.12 11.73
C PRO A 125 22.36 -18.56 12.24
N THR A 126 21.51 -19.34 11.59
CA THR A 126 21.22 -20.74 11.93
C THR A 126 20.96 -21.55 10.66
N THR A 127 21.19 -22.86 10.71
CA THR A 127 20.76 -23.81 9.67
C THR A 127 19.38 -24.41 9.95
N ASP A 128 18.84 -24.18 11.15
CA ASP A 128 17.53 -24.63 11.59
C ASP A 128 16.72 -23.43 12.10
N PRO A 129 15.93 -22.78 11.22
CA PRO A 129 15.19 -21.59 11.58
C PRO A 129 13.84 -21.89 12.25
N GLY A 130 13.27 -23.08 12.08
CA GLY A 130 11.93 -23.42 12.56
C GLY A 130 10.88 -22.34 12.25
N LEU A 131 10.16 -21.87 13.28
CA LEU A 131 9.15 -20.79 13.16
C LEU A 131 9.71 -19.44 12.68
N LYS A 132 11.02 -19.25 12.71
CA LYS A 132 11.71 -18.03 12.27
C LYS A 132 11.97 -18.02 10.77
N TRP A 133 11.61 -19.08 10.04
CA TRP A 133 11.93 -19.29 8.63
C TRP A 133 11.64 -18.08 7.75
N LEU A 134 10.48 -17.42 7.95
CA LEU A 134 10.05 -16.29 7.14
C LEU A 134 11.03 -15.09 7.18
N TRP A 135 11.56 -14.78 8.36
CA TRP A 135 12.54 -13.70 8.53
C TRP A 135 13.95 -14.17 8.24
N TRP A 136 14.25 -15.42 8.60
CA TRP A 136 15.52 -16.05 8.31
C TRP A 136 15.82 -16.04 6.81
N GLN A 137 14.86 -16.42 5.97
CA GLN A 137 15.07 -16.49 4.53
C GLN A 137 15.32 -15.11 3.91
N TYR A 138 14.72 -14.04 4.46
CA TYR A 138 15.01 -12.68 4.01
C TYR A 138 16.38 -12.22 4.51
N GLY A 139 16.74 -12.55 5.75
CA GLY A 139 18.07 -12.30 6.32
C GLY A 139 19.22 -13.01 5.61
N LEU A 140 18.94 -14.07 4.84
CA LEU A 140 19.94 -14.66 3.93
C LEU A 140 20.21 -13.80 2.69
N ALA A 141 19.21 -13.04 2.23
CA ALA A 141 19.32 -12.17 1.08
C ALA A 141 19.78 -10.76 1.46
N ASP A 142 19.43 -10.27 2.64
CA ASP A 142 19.93 -9.02 3.22
C ASP A 142 20.46 -9.27 4.62
N THR A 143 21.80 -9.35 4.75
CA THR A 143 22.45 -9.75 5.99
C THR A 143 22.26 -8.76 7.13
N ARG A 144 21.79 -7.54 6.86
CA ARG A 144 21.52 -6.53 7.90
C ARG A 144 20.38 -6.91 8.82
N TYR A 145 19.42 -7.69 8.31
CA TYR A 145 18.32 -8.24 9.11
C TYR A 145 18.80 -9.36 10.06
N ALA A 146 19.99 -9.92 9.84
CA ALA A 146 20.62 -10.90 10.74
C ALA A 146 21.71 -10.26 11.63
N SER A 147 22.38 -9.21 11.18
CA SER A 147 23.55 -8.63 11.85
C SER A 147 23.23 -7.56 12.90
N GLY A 148 21.97 -7.12 12.99
CA GLY A 148 21.59 -6.09 13.96
C GLY A 148 22.06 -4.70 13.59
N ASN A 149 22.13 -4.43 12.29
CA ASN A 149 22.52 -3.14 11.75
C ASN A 149 21.65 -2.01 12.35
N PRO A 150 22.23 -1.05 13.12
CA PRO A 150 21.45 -0.02 13.81
C PRO A 150 20.64 0.87 12.87
N TRP A 151 21.13 1.05 11.64
CA TRP A 151 20.44 1.82 10.61
C TRP A 151 19.16 1.10 10.15
N THR A 152 19.25 -0.20 9.85
CA THR A 152 18.11 -1.02 9.46
C THR A 152 17.08 -1.09 10.59
N PHE A 153 17.55 -1.29 11.83
CA PHE A 153 16.66 -1.25 13.00
C PHE A 153 15.89 0.07 13.12
N ALA A 154 16.58 1.22 12.99
CA ALA A 154 15.94 2.52 13.06
C ALA A 154 14.94 2.75 11.91
N LEU A 155 15.28 2.30 10.69
CA LEU A 155 14.40 2.36 9.53
C LEU A 155 13.11 1.58 9.79
N GLU A 156 13.21 0.37 10.33
CA GLU A 156 12.05 -0.46 10.62
C GLU A 156 11.19 0.10 11.76
N VAL A 157 11.77 0.74 12.77
CA VAL A 157 10.98 1.46 13.79
C VAL A 157 10.10 2.54 13.14
N VAL A 158 10.66 3.32 12.21
CA VAL A 158 9.90 4.34 11.47
C VAL A 158 8.86 3.69 10.57
N GLY A 159 9.22 2.60 9.89
CA GLY A 159 8.34 1.81 9.02
C GLY A 159 7.11 1.31 9.77
N VAL A 160 7.30 0.62 10.88
CA VAL A 160 6.24 0.07 11.74
C VAL A 160 5.36 1.17 12.32
N ALA A 161 5.94 2.21 12.91
CA ALA A 161 5.17 3.32 13.49
C ALA A 161 4.29 4.00 12.41
N THR A 162 4.85 4.19 11.21
CA THR A 162 4.11 4.78 10.08
C THR A 162 3.05 3.82 9.55
N GLY A 163 3.34 2.52 9.46
CA GLY A 163 2.38 1.49 9.08
C GLY A 163 1.16 1.47 10.00
N ILE A 164 1.36 1.59 11.31
CA ILE A 164 0.27 1.70 12.31
C ILE A 164 -0.57 2.96 12.05
N ILE A 165 0.05 4.12 11.83
CA ILE A 165 -0.67 5.36 11.53
C ILE A 165 -1.51 5.21 10.25
N VAL A 166 -0.91 4.65 9.20
CA VAL A 166 -1.55 4.47 7.90
C VAL A 166 -2.73 3.50 7.96
N ILE A 167 -2.61 2.36 8.65
CA ILE A 167 -3.74 1.44 8.80
C ILE A 167 -4.86 2.06 9.63
N VAL A 168 -4.55 2.85 10.67
CA VAL A 168 -5.56 3.59 11.43
C VAL A 168 -6.30 4.57 10.52
N MET A 169 -5.59 5.33 9.67
CA MET A 169 -6.24 6.22 8.70
C MET A 169 -7.09 5.44 7.69
N TRP A 170 -6.62 4.29 7.21
CA TRP A 170 -7.40 3.43 6.33
C TRP A 170 -8.73 3.01 6.97
N THR A 171 -8.74 2.57 8.24
CA THR A 171 -9.99 2.19 8.94
C THR A 171 -10.99 3.33 9.08
N ARG A 172 -10.52 4.59 9.04
CA ARG A 172 -11.38 5.77 8.99
C ARG A 172 -11.88 6.03 7.57
N LEU A 173 -11.00 5.98 6.58
CA LEU A 173 -11.30 6.31 5.18
C LEU A 173 -12.31 5.35 4.55
N VAL A 174 -12.33 4.07 4.94
CA VAL A 174 -13.34 3.09 4.46
C VAL A 174 -14.75 3.32 5.02
N ARG A 175 -14.91 4.22 6.00
CA ARG A 175 -16.24 4.52 6.59
C ARG A 175 -16.97 5.52 5.70
N ARG A 176 -18.17 5.14 5.24
CA ARG A 176 -19.04 6.02 4.43
C ARG A 176 -19.55 7.24 5.22
N SER A 177 -19.74 7.09 6.53
CA SER A 177 -20.26 8.16 7.41
C SER A 177 -19.21 9.20 7.85
N LEU A 178 -17.96 9.08 7.40
CA LEU A 178 -16.90 10.02 7.77
C LEU A 178 -17.17 11.40 7.15
N SER A 179 -17.23 12.45 7.98
CA SER A 179 -17.44 13.82 7.50
C SER A 179 -16.34 14.26 6.52
N THR A 180 -16.69 15.14 5.58
CA THR A 180 -15.75 15.67 4.57
C THR A 180 -14.48 16.21 5.19
N GLU A 181 -14.58 17.03 6.24
CA GLU A 181 -13.43 17.58 6.95
C GLU A 181 -12.53 16.48 7.56
N SER A 182 -13.15 15.48 8.23
CA SER A 182 -12.40 14.36 8.80
C SER A 182 -11.72 13.50 7.73
N ARG A 183 -12.36 13.34 6.56
CA ARG A 183 -11.80 12.63 5.41
C ARG A 183 -10.57 13.36 4.86
N ILE A 184 -10.67 14.68 4.65
CA ILE A 184 -9.54 15.50 4.21
C ILE A 184 -8.36 15.38 5.20
N ARG A 185 -8.62 15.49 6.50
CA ARG A 185 -7.57 15.33 7.54
C ARG A 185 -6.94 13.94 7.51
N ALA A 186 -7.75 12.88 7.39
CA ALA A 186 -7.25 11.51 7.30
C ALA A 186 -6.42 11.27 6.04
N LEU A 187 -6.81 11.86 4.91
CA LEU A 187 -6.06 11.83 3.66
C LEU A 187 -4.71 12.54 3.78
N TRP A 188 -4.64 13.71 4.44
CA TRP A 188 -3.36 14.39 4.68
C TRP A 188 -2.42 13.58 5.58
N ILE A 189 -2.94 12.94 6.63
CA ILE A 189 -2.12 12.07 7.49
C ILE A 189 -1.63 10.85 6.69
N ALA A 190 -2.50 10.24 5.88
CA ALA A 190 -2.10 9.16 4.99
C ALA A 190 -1.04 9.61 3.97
N PHE A 191 -1.20 10.80 3.37
CA PHE A 191 -0.21 11.39 2.45
C PHE A 191 1.16 11.51 3.11
N ALA A 192 1.22 12.10 4.31
CA ALA A 192 2.46 12.23 5.05
C ALA A 192 3.08 10.86 5.37
N GLY A 193 2.29 9.89 5.80
CA GLY A 193 2.76 8.53 6.08
C GLY A 193 3.33 7.84 4.83
N ILE A 194 2.67 7.94 3.68
CA ILE A 194 3.17 7.37 2.43
C ILE A 194 4.46 8.08 1.98
N ALA A 195 4.57 9.40 2.18
CA ALA A 195 5.79 10.14 1.85
C ALA A 195 6.98 9.70 2.72
N VAL A 196 6.75 9.44 4.02
CA VAL A 196 7.77 8.88 4.92
C VAL A 196 8.22 7.51 4.45
N LEU A 197 7.29 6.58 4.20
CA LEU A 197 7.62 5.22 3.73
C LEU A 197 8.37 5.23 2.40
N MET A 198 7.96 6.09 1.46
CA MET A 198 8.65 6.28 0.18
C MET A 198 10.09 6.77 0.39
N SER A 199 10.28 7.77 1.27
CA SER A 199 11.60 8.29 1.60
C SER A 199 12.48 7.23 2.24
N SER A 200 11.96 6.48 3.21
CA SER A 200 12.70 5.39 3.86
C SER A 200 13.15 4.33 2.85
N THR A 201 12.24 3.91 1.96
CA THR A 201 12.53 2.95 0.90
C THR A 201 13.60 3.46 -0.06
N ALA A 202 13.52 4.74 -0.46
CA ALA A 202 14.52 5.34 -1.33
C ALA A 202 15.91 5.37 -0.67
N VAL A 203 15.99 5.76 0.61
CA VAL A 203 17.28 5.77 1.33
C VAL A 203 17.82 4.36 1.51
N TYR A 204 16.97 3.36 1.81
CA TYR A 204 17.36 1.95 1.87
C TYR A 204 18.08 1.51 0.59
N PHE A 205 17.47 1.72 -0.58
CA PHE A 205 18.08 1.38 -1.87
C PHE A 205 19.35 2.17 -2.17
N LEU A 206 19.33 3.48 -1.99
CA LEU A 206 20.50 4.33 -2.28
C LEU A 206 21.68 4.00 -1.37
N SER A 207 21.40 3.66 -0.11
CA SER A 207 22.43 3.22 0.84
C SER A 207 23.07 1.92 0.42
N GLU A 208 22.31 0.97 -0.13
CA GLU A 208 22.86 -0.29 -0.63
C GLU A 208 23.73 -0.09 -1.87
N VAL A 209 23.27 0.74 -2.81
CA VAL A 209 24.07 1.11 -3.99
C VAL A 209 25.39 1.75 -3.56
N GLY A 210 25.33 2.67 -2.58
CA GLY A 210 26.53 3.31 -2.02
C GLY A 210 27.45 2.33 -1.29
N ALA A 211 26.90 1.29 -0.68
CA ALA A 211 27.65 0.21 -0.03
C ALA A 211 28.17 -0.85 -1.02
N GLY A 212 27.87 -0.75 -2.32
CA GLY A 212 28.34 -1.69 -3.33
C GLY A 212 27.69 -3.07 -3.24
N PHE A 213 26.48 -3.18 -2.68
CA PHE A 213 25.75 -4.43 -2.49
C PHE A 213 26.40 -5.43 -1.51
N ASN A 214 27.24 -4.95 -0.59
CA ASN A 214 28.03 -5.80 0.32
C ASN A 214 27.17 -6.65 1.27
N ASP A 215 25.96 -6.22 1.57
CA ASP A 215 25.04 -6.92 2.48
C ASP A 215 24.07 -7.85 1.73
N ILE A 216 24.12 -7.90 0.39
CA ILE A 216 23.21 -8.70 -0.43
C ILE A 216 23.76 -10.11 -0.65
N GLY A 217 23.09 -11.09 -0.05
CA GLY A 217 23.38 -12.52 -0.17
C GLY A 217 22.61 -13.21 -1.29
N GLN A 218 22.75 -14.54 -1.38
CA GLN A 218 22.03 -15.42 -2.32
C GLN A 218 22.21 -15.11 -3.82
N GLY A 219 23.27 -14.37 -4.18
CA GLY A 219 23.64 -14.09 -5.56
C GLY A 219 22.52 -13.41 -6.36
N ALA A 220 22.32 -13.83 -7.61
CA ALA A 220 21.35 -13.22 -8.51
C ALA A 220 19.91 -13.31 -7.98
N PHE A 221 19.54 -14.37 -7.27
CA PHE A 221 18.19 -14.50 -6.73
C PHE A 221 17.94 -13.53 -5.58
N GLY A 222 18.87 -13.43 -4.63
CA GLY A 222 18.78 -12.47 -3.53
C GLY A 222 18.73 -11.03 -4.03
N LEU A 223 19.56 -10.67 -5.02
CA LEU A 223 19.57 -9.33 -5.59
C LEU A 223 18.30 -9.01 -6.40
N TRP A 224 17.99 -9.81 -7.43
CA TRP A 224 16.95 -9.44 -8.39
C TRP A 224 15.55 -9.74 -7.89
N PHE A 225 15.36 -10.86 -7.19
CA PHE A 225 14.02 -11.25 -6.75
C PHE A 225 13.69 -10.64 -5.40
N LYS A 226 14.51 -10.87 -4.36
CA LYS A 226 14.19 -10.43 -3.00
C LYS A 226 14.45 -8.94 -2.81
N PHE A 227 15.68 -8.50 -3.04
CA PHE A 227 16.05 -7.10 -2.79
C PHE A 227 15.35 -6.15 -3.76
N ILE A 228 15.42 -6.38 -5.08
CA ILE A 228 14.75 -5.53 -6.07
C ILE A 228 13.26 -5.91 -6.19
N GLY A 229 12.96 -7.14 -6.61
CA GLY A 229 11.62 -7.57 -7.03
C GLY A 229 10.53 -7.37 -5.97
N GLU A 230 10.73 -7.90 -4.76
CA GLU A 230 9.73 -7.79 -3.67
C GLU A 230 9.49 -6.34 -3.24
N ASN A 231 10.49 -5.48 -3.43
CA ASN A 231 10.44 -4.07 -3.09
C ASN A 231 9.89 -3.17 -4.23
N ILE A 232 9.71 -3.69 -5.46
CA ILE A 232 9.15 -2.93 -6.60
C ILE A 232 7.83 -2.23 -6.25
N PRO A 233 6.83 -2.88 -5.61
CA PRO A 233 5.59 -2.22 -5.26
C PRO A 233 5.79 -1.00 -4.33
N PHE A 234 6.79 -1.06 -3.45
CA PHE A 234 7.08 -0.05 -2.44
C PHE A 234 7.92 1.13 -2.97
N ILE A 235 8.52 0.99 -4.15
CA ILE A 235 9.20 2.12 -4.82
C ILE A 235 8.35 2.73 -5.94
N VAL A 236 7.57 1.92 -6.66
CA VAL A 236 6.79 2.38 -7.82
C VAL A 236 5.44 2.97 -7.44
N LEU A 237 4.71 2.36 -6.50
CA LEU A 237 3.36 2.80 -6.16
C LEU A 237 3.27 4.07 -5.29
N PRO A 238 4.16 4.34 -4.31
CA PRO A 238 3.99 5.50 -3.44
C PRO A 238 3.82 6.83 -4.20
N PRO A 239 4.62 7.17 -5.23
CA PRO A 239 4.40 8.39 -6.01
C PRO A 239 2.99 8.48 -6.61
N LEU A 240 2.48 7.37 -7.13
CA LEU A 240 1.12 7.28 -7.71
C LEU A 240 0.05 7.42 -6.63
N VAL A 241 0.27 6.85 -5.45
CA VAL A 241 -0.64 6.92 -4.31
C VAL A 241 -0.68 8.33 -3.72
N LEU A 242 0.46 9.01 -3.60
CA LEU A 242 0.53 10.41 -3.18
C LEU A 242 -0.27 11.29 -4.14
N PHE A 243 -0.11 11.08 -5.45
CA PHE A 243 -0.91 11.77 -6.45
C PHE A 243 -2.41 11.45 -6.34
N ALA A 244 -2.77 10.19 -6.13
CA ALA A 244 -4.15 9.77 -5.94
C ALA A 244 -4.79 10.40 -4.69
N ILE A 245 -4.05 10.50 -3.60
CA ILE A 245 -4.49 11.18 -2.37
C ILE A 245 -4.67 12.67 -2.64
N HIS A 246 -3.72 13.31 -3.35
CA HIS A 246 -3.82 14.71 -3.74
C HIS A 246 -5.11 14.99 -4.54
N LEU A 247 -5.46 14.14 -5.51
CA LEU A 247 -6.70 14.30 -6.29
C LEU A 247 -7.96 14.23 -5.41
N GLN A 248 -7.98 13.34 -4.42
CA GLN A 248 -9.10 13.24 -3.48
C GLN A 248 -9.20 14.46 -2.56
N ILE A 249 -8.06 14.96 -2.08
CA ILE A 249 -8.01 16.17 -1.26
C ILE A 249 -8.50 17.37 -2.07
N ASP A 250 -7.97 17.59 -3.28
CA ASP A 250 -8.36 18.71 -4.15
C ASP A 250 -9.87 18.69 -4.44
N PHE A 251 -10.43 17.53 -4.78
CA PHE A 251 -11.87 17.36 -4.99
C PHE A 251 -12.69 17.75 -3.75
N LEU A 252 -12.37 17.18 -2.59
CA LEU A 252 -13.11 17.40 -1.35
C LEU A 252 -12.99 18.84 -0.84
N THR A 253 -11.81 19.45 -0.98
CA THR A 253 -11.59 20.84 -0.59
C THR A 253 -12.38 21.80 -1.48
N ARG A 254 -12.47 21.55 -2.79
CA ARG A 254 -13.33 22.35 -3.69
C ARG A 254 -14.81 22.18 -3.37
N GLN A 255 -15.25 20.98 -3.04
CA GLN A 255 -16.64 20.70 -2.66
C GLN A 255 -17.02 21.39 -1.33
N ALA A 256 -16.08 21.51 -0.40
CA ALA A 256 -16.26 22.17 0.89
C ALA A 256 -16.14 23.71 0.84
N GLY A 257 -15.66 24.28 -0.28
CA GLY A 257 -15.50 25.72 -0.46
C GLY A 257 -16.85 26.47 -0.52
N PRO A 258 -16.85 27.80 -0.31
CA PRO A 258 -18.07 28.61 -0.41
C PRO A 258 -18.68 28.46 -1.81
N ARG A 259 -19.92 27.95 -1.89
CA ARG A 259 -20.71 28.07 -3.12
C ARG A 259 -21.00 29.54 -3.30
N VAL A 260 -20.36 30.20 -4.25
CA VAL A 260 -20.74 31.55 -4.67
C VAL A 260 -22.22 31.46 -5.03
N ALA A 261 -23.07 32.11 -4.24
CA ALA A 261 -24.50 32.15 -4.48
C ALA A 261 -24.72 32.89 -5.80
N ALA A 262 -24.82 32.14 -6.90
CA ALA A 262 -25.38 32.63 -8.15
C ALA A 262 -26.87 32.88 -7.91
N GLY A 263 -27.19 34.04 -7.32
CA GLY A 263 -28.54 34.33 -6.86
C GLY A 263 -28.77 35.73 -6.30
N GLN A 264 -27.84 36.68 -6.48
CA GLN A 264 -28.15 38.09 -6.30
C GLN A 264 -28.33 38.72 -7.68
N SER A 265 -29.54 38.58 -8.24
CA SER A 265 -29.99 39.52 -9.26
C SER A 265 -29.90 40.93 -8.67
N PRO A 266 -29.28 41.90 -9.36
CA PRO A 266 -29.27 43.28 -8.88
C PRO A 266 -30.72 43.76 -8.77
N LYS A 267 -31.14 44.16 -7.57
CA LYS A 267 -32.41 44.85 -7.35
C LYS A 267 -32.47 46.01 -8.34
N ALA A 268 -33.45 45.96 -9.25
CA ALA A 268 -33.81 47.10 -10.08
C ALA A 268 -34.23 48.24 -9.15
N ALA A 269 -33.32 49.18 -8.93
CA ALA A 269 -33.65 50.49 -8.42
C ALA A 269 -34.21 51.29 -9.60
N THR A 270 -35.53 51.37 -9.69
CA THR A 270 -36.18 52.41 -10.49
C THR A 270 -37.03 53.27 -9.56
N ALA A 271 -36.58 54.51 -9.47
CA ALA A 271 -37.13 55.60 -8.71
C ALA A 271 -38.55 55.97 -9.17
N SER A 272 -39.41 56.28 -8.21
CA SER A 272 -40.63 57.06 -8.42
C SER A 272 -40.30 58.54 -8.24
N SER A 273 -40.42 59.31 -9.32
CA SER A 273 -40.61 60.76 -9.33
C SER A 273 -42.03 61.07 -9.78
#